data_AF-G7GJ64-F1
#
_entry.id   AF-G7GJ64-F1
#
_cell.length_a   1.000
_cell.length_b   1.000
_cell.length_c   1.000
_cell.angle_alpha   90.00
_cell.angle_beta   90.00
_cell.angle_gamma   90.00
#
_symmetry.space_group_name_H-M   'P 1'
#
loop_
_entity.id
_entity.type
_entity.pdbx_description
1 polymer ?
#
loop_
_entity_poly.entity_id
_entity_poly.type
_entity_poly.pdbx_seq_one_letter_code
_entity_poly.pdbx_strand_id
1 'polypeptide(L)'
;MSTQSDGIEHFTAEVERRGGFAERIPGRKLLFEVSGADGQTYCVKLKTKSKSKDPWQGSKKDGYPGANPEADAWVFIDNQADPADAPVAPADFMRNDIARELELWLQADPSRNADKNDHHKIDTFRVEDWAGRWDLIGLDFGSVDGS
;
A
#
# COMPACT_ATOMS: atom_id res chain seq x y z
N MET A 1 -21.72 4.44 -2.75
CA MET A 1 -20.64 4.62 -1.76
C MET A 1 -19.40 5.13 -2.48
N SER A 2 -18.44 5.75 -1.79
CA SER A 2 -17.24 6.31 -2.42
C SER A 2 -16.21 5.19 -2.65
N THR A 3 -15.48 5.20 -3.78
CA THR A 3 -14.41 4.22 -4.10
C THR A 3 -13.46 3.95 -2.94
N GLN A 4 -13.15 4.99 -2.16
CA GLN A 4 -12.25 4.88 -1.02
C GLN A 4 -12.88 4.16 0.17
N SER A 5 -14.18 4.32 0.39
CA SER A 5 -14.90 3.63 1.46
C SER A 5 -14.95 2.13 1.20
N ASP A 6 -15.31 1.73 -0.02
CA ASP A 6 -15.39 0.30 -0.40
C ASP A 6 -14.02 -0.38 -0.28
N GLY A 7 -12.95 0.31 -0.69
CA GLY A 7 -11.59 -0.24 -0.56
C GLY A 7 -11.09 -0.31 0.89
N ILE A 8 -11.56 0.58 1.77
CA ILE A 8 -11.29 0.47 3.22
C ILE A 8 -12.04 -0.73 3.79
N GLU A 9 -13.30 -0.92 3.43
CA GLU A 9 -14.11 -2.07 3.90
C GLU A 9 -13.50 -3.40 3.46
N HIS A 10 -13.08 -3.52 2.20
CA HIS A 10 -12.37 -4.69 1.69
C HIS A 10 -11.06 -4.95 2.44
N PHE A 11 -10.28 -3.89 2.70
CA PHE A 11 -9.04 -3.98 3.48
C PHE A 11 -9.29 -4.51 4.91
N THR A 12 -10.23 -3.88 5.63
CA THR A 12 -10.50 -4.24 7.03
C THR A 12 -11.09 -5.64 7.15
N ALA A 13 -12.03 -5.99 6.25
CA ALA A 13 -12.62 -7.32 6.22
C ALA A 13 -11.56 -8.41 5.94
N GLU A 14 -10.60 -8.14 5.06
CA GLU A 14 -9.52 -9.07 4.76
C GLU A 14 -8.53 -9.23 5.92
N VAL A 15 -8.19 -8.13 6.60
CA VAL A 15 -7.38 -8.17 7.83
C VAL A 15 -8.07 -9.01 8.91
N GLU A 16 -9.36 -8.77 9.16
CA GLU A 16 -10.15 -9.53 10.13
C GLU A 16 -10.27 -11.02 9.76
N ARG A 17 -10.47 -11.32 8.46
CA ARG A 17 -10.52 -12.69 7.94
C ARG A 17 -9.23 -13.46 8.20
N ARG A 18 -8.09 -12.77 8.25
CA ARG A 18 -6.76 -13.31 8.56
C ARG A 18 -6.45 -13.34 10.06
N GLY A 19 -7.40 -12.96 10.91
CA GLY A 19 -7.26 -12.95 12.37
C GLY A 19 -6.58 -11.71 12.93
N GLY A 20 -6.37 -10.69 12.10
CA GLY A 20 -5.83 -9.40 12.51
C GLY A 20 -6.91 -8.39 12.88
N PHE A 21 -6.45 -7.19 13.20
CA PHE A 21 -7.31 -6.02 13.40
C PHE A 21 -6.68 -4.80 12.75
N ALA A 22 -7.47 -3.95 12.10
CA ALA A 22 -6.99 -2.72 11.48
C ALA A 22 -7.76 -1.51 11.99
N GLU A 23 -7.05 -0.54 12.55
CA GLU A 23 -7.61 0.74 12.97
C GLU A 23 -7.00 1.89 12.17
N ARG A 24 -7.84 2.85 11.76
CA ARG A 24 -7.36 4.02 11.04
C ARG A 24 -6.67 4.99 12.00
N ILE A 25 -5.45 5.41 11.65
CA ILE A 25 -4.73 6.42 12.42
C ILE A 25 -5.42 7.79 12.26
N PRO A 26 -5.92 8.41 13.35
CA PRO A 26 -6.63 9.68 13.28
C PRO A 26 -5.79 10.81 12.68
N GLY A 27 -6.41 11.65 11.85
CA GLY A 27 -5.72 12.78 11.21
C GLY A 27 -4.71 12.38 10.12
N ARG A 28 -4.55 11.08 9.83
CA ARG A 28 -3.71 10.58 8.73
C ARG A 28 -4.59 10.03 7.60
N LYS A 29 -4.18 10.32 6.36
CA LYS A 29 -4.93 9.91 5.17
C LYS A 29 -4.55 8.48 4.81
N LEU A 30 -5.50 7.56 4.89
CA LEU A 30 -5.34 6.15 4.51
C LEU A 30 -4.11 5.49 5.16
N LEU A 31 -3.87 5.82 6.42
CA LEU A 31 -2.84 5.17 7.23
C LEU A 31 -3.54 4.42 8.36
N PHE A 32 -3.13 3.18 8.56
CA PHE A 32 -3.75 2.25 9.48
C PHE A 32 -2.70 1.63 10.37
N GLU A 33 -3.07 1.42 11.63
CA GLU A 33 -2.37 0.52 12.51
C GLU A 33 -3.01 -0.87 12.36
N VAL A 34 -2.20 -1.88 12.06
CA VAL A 34 -2.63 -3.26 11.85
C VAL A 34 -1.98 -4.13 12.91
N SER A 35 -2.79 -4.73 13.76
CA SER A 35 -2.34 -5.82 14.63
C SER A 35 -2.34 -7.11 13.84
N GLY A 36 -1.14 -7.66 13.62
CA GLY A 36 -0.93 -8.96 12.98
C GLY A 36 -1.42 -10.11 13.87
N ALA A 37 -1.65 -11.26 13.24
CA ALA A 37 -1.97 -12.50 13.96
C ALA A 37 -0.76 -13.03 14.76
N ASP A 38 0.44 -12.54 14.45
CA ASP A 38 1.68 -12.78 15.19
C ASP A 38 1.82 -11.95 16.49
N GLY A 39 0.85 -11.08 16.77
CA GLY A 39 0.84 -10.20 17.94
C GLY A 39 1.72 -8.96 17.81
N GLN A 40 2.30 -8.69 16.64
CA GLN A 40 3.00 -7.45 16.34
C GLN A 40 2.03 -6.41 15.74
N THR A 41 2.47 -5.15 15.74
CA THR A 41 1.71 -4.05 15.15
C THR A 41 2.51 -3.43 14.01
N TYR A 42 1.83 -3.18 12.90
CA TYR A 42 2.39 -2.63 11.66
C TYR A 42 1.62 -1.40 11.25
N CYS A 43 2.33 -0.36 10.81
CA CYS A 43 1.72 0.81 10.23
C CYS A 43 1.65 0.67 8.71
N VAL A 44 0.42 0.65 8.18
CA VAL A 44 0.13 0.35 6.78
C VAL A 44 -0.44 1.57 6.08
N LYS A 45 0.16 1.92 4.94
CA LYS A 45 -0.41 2.89 4.00
C LYS A 45 -1.31 2.18 2.99
N LEU A 46 -2.59 2.49 3.01
CA LEU A 46 -3.56 1.90 2.09
C LEU A 46 -3.65 2.70 0.78
N LYS A 47 -3.64 1.98 -0.34
CA LYS A 47 -3.96 2.48 -1.68
C LYS A 47 -5.19 1.75 -2.19
N THR A 48 -6.13 2.47 -2.78
CA THR A 48 -7.36 1.88 -3.33
C THR A 48 -7.60 2.34 -4.77
N LYS A 49 -8.25 1.50 -5.57
CA LYS A 49 -8.76 1.86 -6.91
C LYS A 49 -10.12 1.20 -7.17
N SER A 50 -10.95 1.84 -7.98
CA SER A 50 -12.29 1.33 -8.31
C SER A 50 -12.34 0.43 -9.54
N LYS A 51 -11.32 0.46 -10.39
CA LYS A 51 -11.26 -0.32 -11.63
C LYS A 51 -9.89 -0.94 -11.78
N SER A 52 -9.83 -2.22 -12.13
CA SER A 52 -8.55 -2.95 -12.20
C SER A 52 -7.56 -2.39 -13.19
N LYS A 53 -8.05 -1.81 -14.29
CA LYS A 53 -7.21 -1.17 -15.32
C LYS A 53 -6.62 0.18 -14.92
N ASP A 54 -7.14 0.81 -13.86
CA ASP A 54 -6.65 2.11 -13.44
C ASP A 54 -5.34 1.95 -12.66
N PRO A 55 -4.36 2.86 -12.85
CA PRO A 55 -3.14 2.84 -12.05
C PRO A 55 -3.43 3.29 -10.62
N TRP A 56 -2.64 2.82 -9.67
CA TRP A 56 -2.68 3.32 -8.31
C TRP A 56 -2.18 4.77 -8.27
N GLN A 57 -2.76 5.55 -7.37
CA GLN A 57 -2.41 6.97 -7.22
C GLN A 57 -1.47 7.18 -6.03
N GLY A 58 -0.28 7.70 -6.32
CA GLY A 58 0.76 8.06 -5.38
C GLY A 58 1.12 9.54 -5.43
N SER A 59 2.09 9.90 -4.59
CA SER A 59 2.75 11.19 -4.60
C SER A 59 4.21 10.99 -5.02
N LYS A 60 4.80 11.90 -5.79
CA LYS A 60 6.24 11.87 -6.09
C LYS A 60 7.07 12.10 -4.83
N LYS A 61 6.53 12.87 -3.87
CA LYS A 61 7.14 13.09 -2.55
C LYS A 61 7.24 11.81 -1.72
N ASP A 62 6.47 10.77 -2.04
CA ASP A 62 6.61 9.46 -1.40
C ASP A 62 7.99 8.82 -1.69
N GLY A 63 8.72 9.27 -2.72
CA GLY A 63 10.09 8.83 -3.01
C GLY A 63 11.19 9.66 -2.34
N TYR A 64 10.84 10.69 -1.55
CA TYR A 64 11.87 11.47 -0.85
C TYR A 64 12.46 10.70 0.34
N PRO A 65 13.75 10.94 0.68
CA PRO A 65 14.34 10.39 1.89
C PRO A 65 13.49 10.71 3.12
N GLY A 66 13.14 9.67 3.89
CA GLY A 66 12.34 9.80 5.10
C GLY A 66 10.86 10.13 4.87
N ALA A 67 10.31 9.94 3.67
CA ALA A 67 8.88 10.11 3.43
C ALA A 67 8.06 8.97 4.08
N ASN A 68 6.97 9.32 4.79
CA ASN A 68 6.14 8.37 5.55
C ASN A 68 6.99 7.43 6.44
N PRO A 69 7.86 7.98 7.32
CA PRO A 69 8.80 7.18 8.10
C PRO A 69 8.10 6.22 9.07
N GLU A 70 6.83 6.48 9.36
CA GLU A 70 5.99 5.64 10.18
C GLU A 70 5.46 4.40 9.46
N ALA A 71 5.44 4.37 8.12
CA ALA A 71 4.83 3.25 7.39
C ALA A 71 5.83 2.10 7.23
N ASP A 72 5.43 0.90 7.62
CA ASP A 72 6.19 -0.34 7.44
C ASP A 72 5.90 -0.97 6.07
N ALA A 73 4.64 -0.90 5.62
CA ALA A 73 4.18 -1.49 4.38
C ALA A 73 3.10 -0.65 3.69
N TRP A 74 2.90 -0.93 2.40
CA TRP A 74 1.82 -0.41 1.59
C TRP A 74 0.93 -1.56 1.14
N VAL A 75 -0.38 -1.40 1.27
CA VAL A 75 -1.37 -2.39 0.81
C VAL A 75 -2.20 -1.78 -0.32
N PHE A 76 -2.42 -2.55 -1.39
CA PHE A 76 -3.05 -2.09 -2.62
C PHE A 76 -4.36 -2.84 -2.88
N ILE A 77 -5.50 -2.22 -2.56
CA ILE A 77 -6.83 -2.82 -2.69
C ILE A 77 -7.54 -2.38 -3.96
N ASP A 78 -7.79 -3.35 -4.83
CA ASP A 78 -8.63 -3.18 -6.00
C ASP A 78 -10.04 -3.62 -5.66
N ASN A 79 -11.02 -2.70 -5.73
CA ASN A 79 -12.39 -2.99 -5.36
C ASN A 79 -13.07 -4.02 -6.29
N GLN A 80 -12.44 -4.38 -7.42
CA GLN A 80 -12.96 -5.36 -8.38
C GLN A 80 -12.20 -6.69 -8.36
N ALA A 81 -11.17 -6.83 -7.52
CA ALA A 81 -10.39 -8.06 -7.39
C ALA A 81 -10.55 -8.68 -6.00
N ASP A 82 -10.07 -9.92 -5.85
CA ASP A 82 -10.01 -10.58 -4.56
C ASP A 82 -8.99 -9.88 -3.65
N PRO A 83 -9.37 -9.36 -2.47
CA PRO A 83 -8.43 -8.78 -1.51
C PRO A 83 -7.35 -9.76 -1.05
N ALA A 84 -7.58 -11.08 -1.13
CA ALA A 84 -6.57 -12.07 -0.75
C ALA A 84 -5.29 -11.98 -1.58
N ASP A 85 -5.40 -11.58 -2.85
CA ASP A 85 -4.29 -11.40 -3.78
C ASP A 85 -3.72 -9.97 -3.78
N ALA A 86 -4.24 -9.09 -2.92
CA ALA A 86 -3.79 -7.71 -2.86
C ALA A 86 -2.27 -7.62 -2.63
N PRO A 87 -1.57 -6.77 -3.39
CA PRO A 87 -0.16 -6.51 -3.14
C PRO A 87 0.07 -5.90 -1.76
N VAL A 88 1.05 -6.45 -1.04
CA VAL A 88 1.56 -5.91 0.23
C VAL A 88 3.06 -5.69 0.05
N ALA A 89 3.47 -4.44 -0.16
CA ALA A 89 4.85 -4.10 -0.46
C ALA A 89 5.53 -3.41 0.74
N PRO A 90 6.80 -3.72 1.05
CA PRO A 90 7.55 -2.97 2.06
C PRO A 90 7.61 -1.48 1.72
N ALA A 91 7.50 -0.62 2.72
CA ALA A 91 7.53 0.83 2.50
C ALA A 91 8.86 1.26 1.85
N ASP A 92 9.99 0.65 2.24
CA ASP A 92 11.31 0.89 1.68
C ASP A 92 11.38 0.59 0.18
N PHE A 93 10.78 -0.52 -0.25
CA PHE A 93 10.65 -0.86 -1.66
C PHE A 93 9.88 0.25 -2.41
N MET A 94 8.73 0.66 -1.88
CA MET A 94 7.90 1.69 -2.51
C MET A 94 8.60 3.05 -2.60
N ARG A 95 9.32 3.45 -1.54
CA ARG A 95 10.11 4.70 -1.55
C ARG A 95 11.18 4.67 -2.63
N ASN A 96 11.94 3.59 -2.71
CA ASN A 96 13.02 3.44 -3.70
C ASN A 96 12.46 3.39 -5.13
N ASP A 97 11.38 2.67 -5.35
CA ASP A 97 10.74 2.54 -6.65
C ASP A 97 10.16 3.90 -7.12
N ILE A 98 9.55 4.68 -6.23
CA ILE A 98 9.06 6.04 -6.55
C ILE A 98 10.22 7.02 -6.74
N ALA A 99 11.29 6.92 -5.95
CA ALA A 99 12.48 7.75 -6.08
C ALA A 99 13.13 7.58 -7.47
N ARG A 100 13.28 6.33 -7.92
CA ARG A 100 13.80 5.99 -9.25
C ARG A 100 12.97 6.61 -10.37
N GLU A 101 11.64 6.52 -10.29
CA GLU A 101 10.76 7.13 -11.30
C GLU A 101 10.75 8.65 -11.26
N LEU A 102 10.84 9.24 -10.07
CA LEU A 102 11.00 10.68 -9.94
C LEU A 102 12.29 11.15 -10.61
N GLU A 103 13.39 10.42 -10.40
CA GLU A 103 14.67 10.71 -11.05
C GLU A 103 14.54 10.65 -12.58
N LEU A 104 13.99 9.56 -13.12
CA LEU A 104 13.75 9.42 -14.57
C LEU A 104 12.86 10.55 -15.11
N TRP A 105 11.83 10.94 -14.35
CA TRP A 105 10.94 12.04 -14.72
C TRP A 105 11.66 13.39 -14.75
N LEU A 106 12.57 13.67 -13.81
CA LEU A 106 13.38 14.88 -13.78
C LEU A 106 14.46 14.87 -14.88
N GLN A 107 15.10 13.73 -15.13
CA GLN A 107 16.10 13.59 -16.20
C GLN A 107 15.50 13.84 -17.58
N ALA A 108 14.25 13.42 -17.81
CA ALA A 108 13.55 13.65 -19.08
C ALA A 108 13.26 15.14 -19.35
N ASP A 109 13.13 15.96 -18.31
CA ASP A 109 13.00 17.42 -18.43
C ASP A 109 13.34 18.09 -17.08
N PRO A 110 14.54 18.67 -16.95
CA PRO A 110 15.01 19.29 -15.70
C PRO A 110 14.21 20.53 -15.26
N SER A 111 13.35 21.09 -16.11
CA SER A 111 12.48 22.21 -15.74
C SER A 111 11.27 21.78 -14.89
N ARG A 112 11.03 20.47 -14.82
CA ARG A 112 9.98 19.86 -14.01
C ARG A 112 10.20 20.10 -12.52
N ASN A 113 9.09 20.22 -11.81
CA ASN A 113 9.10 20.50 -10.37
C ASN A 113 8.03 19.64 -9.67
N ALA A 114 8.48 18.73 -8.80
CA ALA A 114 7.63 17.80 -8.06
C ALA A 114 6.76 18.49 -6.99
N ASP A 115 7.13 19.70 -6.52
CA ASP A 115 6.26 20.48 -5.63
C ASP A 115 5.05 21.08 -6.37
N LYS A 116 5.17 21.30 -7.68
CA LYS A 116 4.07 21.79 -8.53
C LYS A 116 3.26 20.67 -9.18
N ASN A 117 3.88 19.52 -9.44
CA ASN A 117 3.23 18.35 -10.00
C ASN A 117 3.64 17.11 -9.21
N ASP A 118 2.90 16.84 -8.14
CA ASP A 118 3.20 15.75 -7.21
C ASP A 118 2.48 14.45 -7.55
N HIS A 119 1.57 14.44 -8.53
CA HIS A 119 0.85 13.21 -8.86
C HIS A 119 1.78 12.14 -9.43
N HIS A 120 1.77 10.95 -8.85
CA HIS A 120 2.53 9.81 -9.32
C HIS A 120 1.61 8.65 -9.64
N LYS A 121 1.77 8.03 -10.81
CA LYS A 121 1.05 6.81 -11.17
C LYS A 121 1.94 5.61 -10.84
N ILE A 122 1.36 4.64 -10.15
CA ILE A 122 2.02 3.36 -9.88
C ILE A 122 1.23 2.31 -10.65
N ASP A 123 1.82 1.81 -11.72
CA ASP A 123 1.22 0.76 -12.53
C ASP A 123 1.25 -0.58 -11.78
N THR A 124 0.25 -1.44 -12.05
CA THR A 124 0.06 -2.71 -11.32
C THR A 124 1.29 -3.61 -11.36
N PHE A 125 1.98 -3.71 -12.50
CA PHE A 125 3.16 -4.56 -12.66
C PHE A 125 4.29 -4.21 -11.66
N ARG A 126 4.34 -2.97 -11.17
CA ARG A 126 5.39 -2.53 -10.23
C ARG A 126 5.26 -3.17 -8.84
N VAL A 127 4.06 -3.67 -8.53
CA VAL A 127 3.76 -4.27 -7.23
C VAL A 127 3.31 -5.72 -7.36
N GLU A 128 3.37 -6.31 -8.55
CA GLU A 128 2.83 -7.65 -8.80
C GLU A 128 3.59 -8.76 -8.04
N ASP A 129 4.91 -8.61 -7.89
CA ASP A 129 5.74 -9.52 -7.09
C ASP A 129 5.39 -9.54 -5.60
N TRP A 130 4.59 -8.57 -5.14
CA TRP A 130 4.12 -8.45 -3.77
C TRP A 130 2.69 -8.96 -3.57
N ALA A 131 2.05 -9.50 -4.61
CA ALA A 131 0.70 -10.05 -4.53
C ALA A 131 0.59 -11.11 -3.42
N GLY A 132 -0.43 -10.97 -2.57
CA GLY A 132 -0.74 -11.93 -1.52
C GLY A 132 0.26 -11.96 -0.35
N ARG A 133 1.26 -11.07 -0.30
CA ARG A 133 2.32 -11.03 0.73
C ARG A 133 1.88 -10.46 2.08
N TRP A 134 0.69 -10.85 2.53
CA TRP A 134 0.12 -10.46 3.82
C TRP A 134 0.95 -10.92 5.02
N ASP A 135 1.82 -11.91 4.83
CA ASP A 135 2.85 -12.32 5.80
C ASP A 135 3.75 -11.16 6.25
N LEU A 136 3.97 -10.16 5.39
CA LEU A 136 4.83 -9.00 5.70
C LEU A 136 4.25 -8.07 6.78
N ILE A 137 2.96 -8.20 7.09
CA ILE A 137 2.29 -7.48 8.17
C ILE A 137 1.68 -8.44 9.21
N GLY A 138 2.29 -9.62 9.35
CA GLY A 138 1.90 -10.61 10.36
C GLY A 138 0.57 -11.31 10.09
N LEU A 139 0.07 -11.28 8.84
CA LEU A 139 -1.23 -11.83 8.43
C LEU A 139 -1.08 -12.99 7.44
N ASP A 140 -0.15 -13.90 7.72
CA ASP A 140 -0.04 -15.13 6.95
C ASP A 140 -1.26 -16.02 7.19
N PHE A 141 -1.65 -16.79 6.16
CA PHE A 141 -2.55 -17.90 6.39
C PHE A 141 -1.75 -18.92 7.19
N GLY A 142 -1.98 -18.97 8.50
CA GLY A 142 -1.43 -20.03 9.30
C GLY A 142 -1.77 -21.37 8.66
N SER A 143 -0.75 -22.05 8.12
CA SER A 143 -0.71 -23.49 8.25
C SER A 143 -0.79 -23.75 9.75
N VAL A 144 -2.01 -23.99 10.23
CA VAL A 144 -2.25 -24.67 11.49
C VAL A 144 -1.76 -26.11 11.27
N ASP A 145 -0.45 -26.28 11.17
CA ASP A 145 0.19 -27.58 11.22
C ASP A 145 0.26 -27.95 12.70
N GLY A 146 -0.89 -28.37 13.21
CA GLY A 146 -0.96 -29.24 14.37
C GLY A 146 -0.57 -30.65 13.91
N SER A 147 0.62 -31.11 14.32
CA SER A 147 0.95 -32.53 14.56
C SER A 147 2.22 -32.62 15.41
#